data_AF-A0AAU5AIU1-F1
#
_entry.id   AF-A0AAU5AIU1-F1
#
_cell.length_a   1.000
_cell.length_b   1.000
_cell.length_c   1.000
_cell.angle_alpha   90.00
_cell.angle_beta   90.00
_cell.angle_gamma   90.00
#
_symmetry.space_group_name_H-M   'P 1'
#
loop_
_entity.id
_entity.type
_entity.pdbx_description
1 polymer ?
#
loop_
_entity_poly.entity_id
_entity_poly.type
_entity_poly.pdbx_seq_one_letter_code
_entity_poly.pdbx_strand_id
1 'polypeptide(L)'
;MPVVAGKHPRKVPVWPFAVGGSVLVLAVLTAVGIWVYGAYSMSYPVPPVLGARVEGQTIVLKFPVCPTDVIRHVEVTDFDDDTSANPHVLWWATNPTTPSARKGVTTLWSGDGFEHHAPEPPRSAIPRNLVVGFLDPSGDGRDGVFTLRTISAAKLKAGQYWSDDGAKTAAQIDAQLKCHSAG
;
A
#
# COMPACT_ATOMS: atom_id res chain seq x y z
N MET A 1 48.60 65.15 40.90
CA MET A 1 49.24 65.15 39.55
C MET A 1 49.99 63.83 39.39
N PRO A 2 50.11 63.22 38.19
CA PRO A 2 49.42 63.45 36.92
C PRO A 2 48.90 62.16 36.23
N VAL A 3 48.21 62.37 35.11
CA VAL A 3 47.65 61.41 34.15
C VAL A 3 48.75 60.77 33.29
N VAL A 4 48.60 59.49 32.91
CA VAL A 4 49.24 58.92 31.72
C VAL A 4 48.22 58.12 30.92
N ALA A 5 47.92 58.62 29.71
CA ALA A 5 47.18 57.91 28.67
C ALA A 5 48.15 57.04 27.85
N GLY A 6 47.76 55.78 27.60
CA GLY A 6 48.54 54.82 26.81
C GLY A 6 47.68 54.07 25.79
N LYS A 7 47.89 54.42 24.52
CA LYS A 7 47.48 53.79 23.24
C LYS A 7 46.87 52.38 23.29
N HIS A 8 45.71 52.20 22.67
CA HIS A 8 45.20 50.88 22.24
C HIS A 8 45.48 50.62 20.75
N PRO A 9 45.91 49.40 20.37
CA PRO A 9 46.28 49.05 19.00
C PRO A 9 45.06 48.77 18.12
N ARG A 10 45.16 49.18 16.84
CA ARG A 10 44.25 48.86 15.74
C ARG A 10 44.10 47.34 15.56
N LYS A 11 42.86 46.85 15.53
CA LYS A 11 42.55 45.50 15.02
C LYS A 11 42.47 45.51 13.49
N VAL A 12 43.25 44.64 12.86
CA VAL A 12 43.26 44.37 11.41
C VAL A 12 42.01 43.55 11.03
N PRO A 13 41.29 43.87 9.94
CA PRO A 13 40.16 43.08 9.51
C PRO A 13 40.62 41.85 8.72
N VAL A 14 40.28 40.67 9.23
CA VAL A 14 40.52 39.38 8.59
C VAL A 14 39.48 39.15 7.50
N TRP A 15 39.91 39.25 6.23
CA TRP A 15 39.26 38.63 5.05
C TRP A 15 39.40 37.08 5.13
N PRO A 16 38.86 36.25 4.20
CA PRO A 16 37.50 36.07 3.70
C PRO A 16 37.17 34.54 3.72
N PHE A 17 37.33 33.83 4.83
CA PHE A 17 37.24 32.35 4.83
C PHE A 17 35.83 31.77 5.03
N ALA A 18 34.81 32.63 5.19
CA ALA A 18 33.46 32.17 5.52
C ALA A 18 32.64 31.65 4.33
N VAL A 19 33.05 31.90 3.09
CA VAL A 19 32.22 31.58 1.90
C VAL A 19 32.50 30.20 1.31
N GLY A 20 33.74 29.69 1.41
CA GLY A 20 34.12 28.41 0.80
C GLY A 20 33.56 27.17 1.51
N GLY A 21 33.44 27.19 2.83
CA GLY A 21 32.93 26.05 3.62
C GLY A 21 31.44 25.78 3.40
N SER A 22 30.63 26.83 3.24
CA SER A 22 29.17 26.71 3.09
C SER A 22 28.76 26.05 1.77
N VAL A 23 29.46 26.32 0.67
CA VAL A 23 29.09 25.76 -0.65
C VAL A 23 29.39 24.26 -0.71
N LEU A 24 30.49 23.82 -0.09
CA LEU A 24 30.90 22.41 -0.04
C LEU A 24 29.98 21.59 0.87
N VAL A 25 29.59 22.14 2.03
CA VAL A 25 28.61 21.50 2.93
C VAL A 25 27.24 21.39 2.25
N LEU A 26 26.81 22.42 1.52
CA LEU A 26 25.53 22.39 0.81
C LEU A 26 25.54 21.35 -0.33
N ALA A 27 26.63 21.22 -1.08
CA ALA A 27 26.76 20.23 -2.15
C ALA A 27 26.77 18.79 -1.63
N VAL A 28 27.37 18.55 -0.46
CA VAL A 28 27.33 17.23 0.19
C VAL A 28 25.92 16.93 0.70
N LEU A 29 25.24 17.90 1.31
CA LEU A 29 23.86 17.73 1.78
C LEU A 29 22.87 17.51 0.64
N THR A 30 23.03 18.17 -0.51
CA THR A 30 22.18 17.92 -1.68
C THR A 30 22.46 16.56 -2.30
N ALA A 31 23.72 16.13 -2.40
CA ALA A 31 24.06 14.80 -2.89
C ALA A 31 23.47 13.69 -2.01
N VAL A 32 23.57 13.83 -0.68
CA VAL A 32 22.95 12.89 0.28
C VAL A 32 21.43 12.96 0.19
N GLY A 33 20.84 14.16 0.11
CA GLY A 33 19.39 14.35 -0.02
C GLY A 33 18.82 13.71 -1.29
N ILE A 34 19.52 13.82 -2.42
CA ILE A 34 19.14 13.18 -3.70
C ILE A 34 19.28 11.66 -3.59
N TRP A 35 20.29 11.14 -2.89
CA TRP A 35 20.46 9.70 -2.69
C TRP A 35 19.36 9.13 -1.78
N VAL A 36 19.02 9.82 -0.68
CA VAL A 36 17.94 9.42 0.22
C VAL A 36 16.58 9.52 -0.48
N TYR A 37 16.32 10.58 -1.26
CA TYR A 37 15.10 10.72 -2.05
C TYR A 37 15.02 9.70 -3.18
N GLY A 38 16.14 9.38 -3.84
CA GLY A 38 16.22 8.32 -4.84
C GLY A 38 15.97 6.94 -4.24
N ALA A 39 16.52 6.66 -3.06
CA ALA A 39 16.24 5.42 -2.34
C ALA A 39 14.77 5.34 -1.90
N TYR A 40 14.18 6.42 -1.39
CA TYR A 40 12.77 6.45 -1.00
C TYR A 40 11.81 6.34 -2.21
N SER A 41 12.12 7.02 -3.31
CA SER A 41 11.30 7.01 -4.54
C SER A 41 11.47 5.71 -5.36
N MET A 42 12.57 4.97 -5.17
CA MET A 42 12.75 3.63 -5.75
C MET A 42 12.25 2.48 -4.85
N SER A 43 11.88 2.74 -3.58
CA SER A 43 11.53 1.68 -2.62
C SER A 43 10.03 1.44 -2.40
N TYR A 44 9.15 2.18 -3.07
CA TYR A 44 7.72 1.86 -3.06
C TYR A 44 7.26 1.54 -4.48
N PRO A 45 7.39 0.28 -4.94
CA PRO A 45 6.49 -0.17 -5.99
C PRO A 45 5.07 0.15 -5.51
N VAL A 46 4.30 0.91 -6.30
CA VAL A 46 2.88 1.10 -6.04
C VAL A 46 2.30 -0.30 -5.87
N PRO A 47 1.78 -0.65 -4.68
CA PRO A 47 1.29 -2.00 -4.42
C PRO A 47 0.24 -2.34 -5.48
N PRO A 48 0.22 -3.59 -5.98
CA PRO A 48 -0.66 -3.92 -7.08
C PRO A 48 -2.09 -3.78 -6.61
N VAL A 49 -2.90 -3.16 -7.46
CA VAL A 49 -4.22 -2.70 -7.09
C VAL A 49 -5.21 -3.86 -7.08
N LEU A 50 -5.93 -4.03 -5.97
CA LEU A 50 -7.04 -4.97 -5.85
C LEU A 50 -8.33 -4.35 -6.43
N GLY A 51 -9.24 -5.20 -6.89
CA GLY A 51 -10.55 -4.78 -7.38
C GLY A 51 -11.69 -5.28 -6.52
N ALA A 52 -12.77 -4.50 -6.42
CA ALA A 52 -14.03 -4.91 -5.79
C ALA A 52 -15.24 -4.50 -6.63
N ARG A 53 -16.31 -5.30 -6.61
CA ARG A 53 -17.59 -4.96 -7.25
C ARG A 53 -18.76 -5.53 -6.47
N VAL A 54 -19.92 -4.90 -6.58
CA VAL A 54 -21.16 -5.45 -6.04
C VAL A 54 -21.81 -6.38 -7.06
N GLU A 55 -22.21 -7.57 -6.63
CA GLU A 55 -23.11 -8.46 -7.36
C GLU A 55 -24.33 -8.78 -6.49
N GLY A 56 -25.47 -8.16 -6.81
CA GLY A 56 -26.68 -8.31 -6.00
C GLY A 56 -26.46 -7.78 -4.57
N GLN A 57 -26.38 -8.67 -3.60
CA GLN A 57 -26.15 -8.33 -2.18
C GLN A 57 -24.73 -8.67 -1.69
N THR A 58 -23.87 -9.20 -2.55
CA THR A 58 -22.51 -9.60 -2.18
C THR A 58 -21.48 -8.69 -2.83
N ILE A 59 -20.28 -8.68 -2.26
CA ILE A 59 -19.12 -8.02 -2.85
C ILE A 59 -18.19 -9.10 -3.39
N VAL A 60 -17.81 -8.95 -4.64
CA VAL A 60 -16.82 -9.82 -5.30
C VAL A 60 -15.52 -9.06 -5.43
N LEU A 61 -14.47 -9.66 -4.91
CA LEU A 61 -13.11 -9.15 -4.93
C LEU A 61 -12.32 -9.82 -6.06
N LYS A 62 -11.35 -9.10 -6.61
CA LYS A 62 -10.34 -9.59 -7.53
C LYS A 62 -8.95 -9.20 -7.03
N PHE A 63 -8.18 -10.21 -6.65
CA PHE A 63 -6.75 -10.08 -6.36
C PHE A 63 -5.94 -10.22 -7.64
N PRO A 64 -4.84 -9.49 -7.82
CA PRO A 64 -3.91 -9.72 -8.91
C PRO A 64 -3.20 -11.06 -8.71
N VAL A 65 -3.23 -11.95 -9.72
CA VAL A 65 -2.60 -13.27 -9.67
C VAL A 65 -1.94 -13.59 -11.01
N CYS A 66 -0.72 -14.12 -11.00
CA CYS A 66 -0.12 -14.64 -12.23
C CYS A 66 -0.81 -15.94 -12.66
N PRO A 67 -0.79 -16.30 -13.96
CA PRO A 67 -1.53 -17.46 -14.47
C PRO A 67 -1.19 -18.81 -13.80
N THR A 68 0.05 -18.97 -13.33
CA THR A 68 0.55 -20.18 -12.64
C THR A 68 0.38 -20.12 -11.13
N ASP A 69 0.04 -18.96 -10.60
CA ASP A 69 0.02 -18.70 -9.17
C ASP A 69 -1.36 -18.96 -8.60
N VAL A 70 -1.40 -19.37 -7.34
CA VAL A 70 -2.62 -19.63 -6.60
C VAL A 70 -2.50 -18.96 -5.24
N ILE A 71 -3.41 -18.04 -4.95
CA ILE A 71 -3.48 -17.40 -3.63
C ILE A 71 -3.67 -18.45 -2.54
N ARG A 72 -3.09 -18.23 -1.36
CA ARG A 72 -3.19 -19.20 -0.26
C ARG A 72 -4.24 -18.83 0.77
N HIS A 73 -4.36 -17.53 1.01
CA HIS A 73 -5.13 -16.97 2.10
C HIS A 73 -5.70 -15.63 1.69
N VAL A 74 -6.91 -15.35 2.18
CA VAL A 74 -7.54 -14.04 2.14
C VAL A 74 -7.89 -13.69 3.58
N GLU A 75 -7.55 -12.47 3.98
CA GLU A 75 -7.90 -11.91 5.29
C GLU A 75 -8.66 -10.60 5.09
N VAL A 76 -9.62 -10.34 5.96
CA VAL A 76 -10.34 -9.08 6.00
C VAL A 76 -10.28 -8.54 7.41
N THR A 77 -9.77 -7.32 7.57
CA THR A 77 -9.62 -6.66 8.86
C THR A 77 -10.37 -5.34 8.90
N ASP A 78 -10.67 -4.90 10.13
CA ASP A 78 -11.29 -3.61 10.39
C ASP A 78 -10.26 -2.48 10.18
N PHE A 79 -10.44 -1.69 9.13
CA PHE A 79 -9.60 -0.50 8.90
C PHE A 79 -9.99 0.67 9.81
N ASP A 80 -11.23 0.70 10.30
CA ASP A 80 -11.74 1.75 11.16
C ASP A 80 -11.29 1.57 12.63
N ASP A 81 -10.67 0.44 13.00
CA ASP A 81 -10.08 0.21 14.33
C ASP A 81 -8.72 0.92 14.47
N ASP A 82 -8.76 2.17 14.93
CA ASP A 82 -7.58 2.99 15.24
C ASP A 82 -7.08 2.83 16.69
N THR A 83 -7.68 1.93 17.46
CA THR A 83 -7.41 1.76 18.89
C THR A 83 -6.51 0.55 19.19
N SER A 84 -6.51 -0.44 18.31
CA SER A 84 -5.75 -1.67 18.48
C SER A 84 -4.37 -1.60 17.83
N ALA A 85 -3.37 -2.19 18.50
CA ALA A 85 -2.02 -2.35 17.93
C ALA A 85 -1.99 -3.31 16.72
N ASN A 86 -2.98 -4.21 16.62
CA ASN A 86 -3.22 -5.08 15.47
C ASN A 86 -4.69 -4.91 15.06
N PRO A 87 -4.99 -4.66 13.78
CA PRO A 87 -6.36 -4.48 13.33
C PRO A 87 -7.17 -5.77 13.52
N HIS A 88 -8.41 -5.63 13.98
CA HIS A 88 -9.28 -6.77 14.27
C HIS A 88 -9.61 -7.56 12.99
N VAL A 89 -9.34 -8.87 12.98
CA VAL A 89 -9.70 -9.76 11.87
C VAL A 89 -11.20 -10.05 11.88
N LEU A 90 -11.90 -9.62 10.82
CA LEU A 90 -13.35 -9.80 10.65
C LEU A 90 -13.68 -11.15 10.00
N TRP A 91 -12.82 -11.62 9.09
CA TRP A 91 -13.02 -12.85 8.34
C TRP A 91 -11.75 -13.31 7.65
N TRP A 92 -11.69 -14.59 7.31
CA TRP A 92 -10.63 -15.16 6.51
C TRP A 92 -11.10 -16.37 5.69
N ALA A 93 -10.35 -16.72 4.65
CA ALA A 93 -10.49 -17.98 3.92
C ALA A 93 -9.12 -18.49 3.41
N THR A 94 -8.93 -19.80 3.34
CA THR A 94 -7.67 -20.44 2.91
C THR A 94 -7.88 -21.60 1.95
N ASN A 95 -6.81 -21.92 1.22
CA ASN A 95 -6.74 -23.05 0.28
C ASN A 95 -7.87 -23.03 -0.76
N PRO A 96 -7.77 -22.17 -1.80
CA PRO A 96 -8.80 -22.09 -2.81
C PRO A 96 -8.95 -23.40 -3.58
N THR A 97 -10.20 -23.84 -3.75
CA THR A 97 -10.57 -25.11 -4.37
C THR A 97 -11.11 -24.93 -5.79
N THR A 98 -11.80 -23.83 -6.07
CA THR A 98 -12.42 -23.59 -7.39
C THR A 98 -11.49 -22.86 -8.37
N PRO A 99 -11.70 -23.00 -9.70
CA PRO A 99 -10.92 -22.25 -10.69
C PRO A 99 -11.01 -20.72 -10.53
N SER A 100 -12.15 -20.23 -10.03
CA SER A 100 -12.37 -18.79 -9.81
C SER A 100 -11.55 -18.28 -8.63
N ALA A 101 -11.64 -18.97 -7.49
CA ALA A 101 -10.86 -18.64 -6.29
C ALA A 101 -9.35 -18.78 -6.51
N ARG A 102 -8.91 -19.81 -7.25
CA ARG A 102 -7.49 -19.98 -7.61
C ARG A 102 -6.98 -18.83 -8.48
N LYS A 103 -7.83 -18.23 -9.32
CA LYS A 103 -7.56 -17.04 -10.12
C LYS A 103 -7.78 -15.72 -9.34
N GLY A 104 -7.88 -15.78 -8.02
CA GLY A 104 -7.99 -14.62 -7.16
C GLY A 104 -9.34 -13.92 -7.18
N VAL A 105 -10.42 -14.60 -7.59
CA VAL A 105 -11.79 -14.07 -7.46
C VAL A 105 -12.43 -14.67 -6.23
N THR A 106 -12.87 -13.83 -5.29
CA THR A 106 -13.54 -14.29 -4.07
C THR A 106 -14.82 -13.51 -3.82
N THR A 107 -15.84 -14.18 -3.30
CA THR A 107 -17.05 -13.53 -2.78
C THR A 107 -16.84 -13.28 -1.30
N LEU A 108 -16.83 -12.00 -0.92
CA LEU A 108 -16.60 -11.56 0.44
C LEU A 108 -17.61 -12.23 1.40
N TRP A 109 -17.10 -12.72 2.53
CA TRP A 109 -17.81 -13.42 3.61
C TRP A 109 -18.35 -14.83 3.31
N SER A 110 -18.46 -15.24 2.04
CA SER A 110 -19.12 -16.52 1.72
C SER A 110 -18.28 -17.74 2.10
N GLY A 111 -16.97 -17.68 1.86
CA GLY A 111 -16.08 -18.86 1.94
C GLY A 111 -16.18 -19.77 0.72
N ASP A 112 -17.16 -19.55 -0.17
CA ASP A 112 -17.32 -20.27 -1.42
C ASP A 112 -16.01 -20.34 -2.21
N GLY A 113 -15.62 -21.55 -2.54
CA GLY A 113 -14.41 -21.82 -3.31
C GLY A 113 -13.13 -21.90 -2.49
N PHE A 114 -13.22 -21.99 -1.16
CA PHE A 114 -12.11 -22.23 -0.24
C PHE A 114 -12.36 -23.50 0.59
N GLU A 115 -11.28 -24.15 1.04
CA GLU A 115 -11.36 -25.36 1.87
C GLU A 115 -11.72 -25.02 3.32
N HIS A 116 -11.18 -23.91 3.82
CA HIS A 116 -11.42 -23.42 5.18
C HIS A 116 -11.73 -21.94 5.15
N HIS A 117 -12.64 -21.50 6.01
CA HIS A 117 -13.00 -20.10 6.15
C HIS A 117 -13.64 -19.83 7.51
N ALA A 118 -13.59 -18.56 7.92
CA ALA A 118 -14.40 -18.06 9.02
C ALA A 118 -15.89 -18.01 8.64
N PRO A 119 -16.80 -18.04 9.63
CA PRO A 119 -18.20 -17.68 9.40
C PRO A 119 -18.33 -16.20 9.00
N GLU A 120 -19.39 -15.87 8.26
CA GLU A 120 -19.74 -14.48 7.94
C GLU A 120 -19.91 -13.66 9.25
N PRO A 121 -19.26 -12.49 9.36
CA PRO A 121 -19.43 -11.63 10.53
C PRO A 121 -20.85 -11.05 10.58
N PRO A 122 -21.42 -10.79 11.77
CA PRO A 122 -22.71 -10.14 11.88
C PRO A 122 -22.65 -8.74 11.27
N ARG A 123 -23.71 -8.31 10.58
CA ARG A 123 -23.76 -7.00 9.89
C ARG A 123 -23.41 -5.81 10.78
N SER A 124 -23.71 -5.88 12.08
CA SER A 124 -23.40 -4.85 13.06
C SER A 124 -21.90 -4.71 13.36
N ALA A 125 -21.09 -5.72 13.03
CA ALA A 125 -19.64 -5.74 13.21
C ALA A 125 -18.89 -5.40 11.91
N ILE A 126 -19.58 -5.16 10.79
CA ILE A 126 -18.94 -4.80 9.53
C ILE A 126 -18.71 -3.27 9.52
N PRO A 127 -17.45 -2.79 9.50
CA PRO A 127 -17.13 -1.36 9.48
C PRO A 127 -17.38 -0.75 8.10
N ARG A 128 -17.15 0.56 7.96
CA ARG A 128 -17.35 1.24 6.66
C ARG A 128 -16.19 0.99 5.71
N ASN A 129 -14.99 0.85 6.27
CA ASN A 129 -13.75 0.61 5.54
C ASN A 129 -13.17 -0.74 5.96
N LEU A 130 -12.81 -1.54 4.97
CA LEU A 130 -12.18 -2.84 5.16
C LEU A 130 -10.76 -2.77 4.63
N VAL A 131 -9.81 -3.40 5.31
CA VAL A 131 -8.59 -3.87 4.65
C VAL A 131 -8.86 -5.28 4.17
N VAL A 132 -8.56 -5.55 2.91
CA VAL A 132 -8.60 -6.90 2.37
C VAL A 132 -7.18 -7.27 1.94
N GLY A 133 -6.61 -8.24 2.65
CA GLY A 133 -5.30 -8.81 2.40
C GLY A 133 -5.39 -10.16 1.71
N PHE A 134 -4.35 -10.53 0.96
CA PHE A 134 -4.14 -11.89 0.49
C PHE A 134 -2.66 -12.27 0.57
N LEU A 135 -2.41 -13.57 0.73
CA LEU A 135 -1.08 -14.15 0.61
C LEU A 135 -0.93 -14.80 -0.76
N ASP A 136 0.11 -14.41 -1.50
CA ASP A 136 0.48 -15.04 -2.76
C ASP A 136 1.20 -16.40 -2.52
N PRO A 137 1.63 -17.13 -3.58
CA PRO A 137 2.32 -18.40 -3.41
C PRO A 137 3.66 -18.33 -2.67
N SER A 138 4.39 -17.20 -2.70
CA SER A 138 5.63 -17.00 -1.93
C SER A 138 5.34 -16.72 -0.46
N GLY A 139 4.09 -16.41 -0.12
CA GLY A 139 3.68 -16.01 1.23
C GLY A 139 3.83 -14.51 1.45
N ASP A 140 4.09 -13.75 0.39
CA ASP A 140 4.14 -12.30 0.48
C ASP A 140 2.71 -11.76 0.52
N GLY A 141 2.44 -10.97 1.57
CA GLY A 141 1.15 -10.35 1.80
C GLY A 141 0.98 -9.08 0.99
N ARG A 142 -0.19 -8.91 0.40
CA ARG A 142 -0.62 -7.68 -0.28
C ARG A 142 -2.02 -7.33 0.16
N ASP A 143 -2.31 -6.06 0.31
CA ASP A 143 -3.61 -5.60 0.78
C ASP A 143 -4.14 -4.39 0.00
N GLY A 144 -5.43 -4.11 0.22
CA GLY A 144 -6.10 -2.94 -0.31
C GLY A 144 -7.22 -2.50 0.63
N VAL A 145 -7.42 -1.18 0.71
CA VAL A 145 -8.49 -0.58 1.51
C VAL A 145 -9.72 -0.36 0.64
N PHE A 146 -10.87 -0.82 1.15
CA PHE A 146 -12.15 -0.76 0.46
C PHE A 146 -13.20 -0.04 1.31
N THR A 147 -13.68 1.10 0.82
CA THR A 147 -14.87 1.75 1.38
C THR A 147 -16.13 1.16 0.76
N LEU A 148 -16.97 0.52 1.57
CA LEU A 148 -18.17 -0.20 1.10
C LEU A 148 -19.13 0.69 0.31
N ARG A 149 -19.30 1.94 0.76
CA ARG A 149 -20.13 2.94 0.07
C ARG A 149 -19.58 3.28 -1.32
N THR A 150 -18.25 3.39 -1.44
CA THR A 150 -17.60 3.74 -2.71
C THR A 150 -17.75 2.62 -3.72
N ILE A 151 -17.53 1.36 -3.31
CA ILE A 151 -17.75 0.19 -4.18
C ILE A 151 -19.22 0.12 -4.62
N SER A 152 -20.15 0.35 -3.70
CA SER A 152 -21.59 0.31 -4.00
C SER A 152 -22.05 1.41 -4.95
N ALA A 153 -21.40 2.58 -4.92
CA ALA A 153 -21.71 3.71 -5.80
C ALA A 153 -20.94 3.66 -7.13
N ALA A 154 -20.00 2.72 -7.29
CA ALA A 154 -19.17 2.63 -8.48
C ALA A 154 -20.00 2.26 -9.71
N LYS A 155 -19.93 3.11 -10.75
CA LYS A 155 -20.58 2.87 -12.03
C LYS A 155 -19.71 1.97 -12.90
N LEU A 156 -19.78 0.67 -12.66
CA LEU A 156 -18.99 -0.35 -13.35
C LEU A 156 -19.75 -0.94 -14.54
N LYS A 157 -19.04 -1.23 -15.63
CA LYS A 157 -19.56 -2.11 -16.69
C LYS A 157 -19.49 -3.57 -16.22
N ALA A 158 -20.23 -4.44 -16.90
CA ALA A 158 -20.17 -5.87 -16.65
C ALA A 158 -18.72 -6.38 -16.72
N GLY A 159 -18.31 -7.17 -15.71
CA GLY A 159 -16.95 -7.73 -15.60
C GLY A 159 -15.88 -6.74 -15.15
N GLN A 160 -16.23 -5.49 -14.82
CA GLN A 160 -15.32 -4.54 -14.21
C GLN A 160 -15.39 -4.58 -12.68
N TYR A 161 -14.28 -4.18 -12.08
CA TYR A 161 -14.05 -3.99 -10.67
C TYR A 161 -13.68 -2.53 -10.44
N TRP A 162 -14.16 -1.97 -9.34
CA TRP A 162 -13.68 -0.70 -8.84
C TRP A 162 -12.32 -0.90 -8.19
N SER A 163 -11.38 -0.03 -8.53
CA SER A 163 -10.10 0.13 -7.87
C SER A 163 -9.79 1.60 -7.58
N ASP A 164 -8.73 1.86 -6.81
CA ASP A 164 -8.30 3.19 -6.40
C ASP A 164 -7.95 4.13 -7.58
N ASP A 165 -7.45 3.57 -8.67
CA ASP A 165 -7.11 4.25 -9.92
C ASP A 165 -8.20 4.17 -11.01
N GLY A 166 -9.37 3.59 -10.70
CA GLY A 166 -10.55 3.60 -11.57
C GLY A 166 -11.17 2.23 -11.81
N ALA A 167 -11.96 2.09 -12.88
CA ALA A 167 -12.59 0.82 -13.21
C ALA A 167 -11.64 -0.07 -14.03
N LYS A 168 -11.41 -1.31 -13.59
CA LYS A 168 -10.56 -2.29 -14.28
C LYS A 168 -11.26 -3.61 -14.54
N THR A 169 -10.88 -4.32 -15.58
CA THR A 169 -11.23 -5.73 -15.75
C THR A 169 -10.31 -6.63 -14.92
N ALA A 170 -10.69 -7.88 -14.70
CA ALA A 170 -9.84 -8.87 -14.04
C ALA A 170 -8.46 -9.00 -14.72
N ALA A 171 -8.41 -9.03 -16.05
CA ALA A 171 -7.16 -9.13 -16.80
C ALA A 171 -6.27 -7.88 -16.62
N GLN A 172 -6.86 -6.68 -16.52
CA GLN A 172 -6.11 -5.47 -16.22
C GLN A 172 -5.56 -5.47 -14.80
N ILE A 173 -6.27 -6.09 -13.85
CA ILE A 173 -5.77 -6.27 -12.49
C ILE A 173 -4.59 -7.25 -12.47
N ASP A 174 -4.69 -8.38 -13.17
CA ASP A 174 -3.60 -9.37 -13.24
C ASP A 174 -2.36 -8.84 -13.98
N ALA A 175 -2.56 -8.03 -15.03
CA ALA A 175 -1.47 -7.45 -15.82
C ALA A 175 -0.57 -6.47 -15.06
N GLN A 176 -0.94 -6.10 -13.83
CA GLN A 176 -0.09 -5.30 -12.94
C GLN A 176 1.12 -6.10 -12.45
N LEU A 177 0.99 -7.42 -12.39
CA LEU A 177 2.09 -8.29 -12.01
C LEU A 177 3.01 -8.50 -13.20
N LYS A 178 4.32 -8.35 -12.96
CA LYS A 178 5.36 -8.71 -13.93
C LYS A 178 5.53 -10.22 -13.94
N CYS A 179 4.50 -10.94 -14.38
CA CYS A 179 4.51 -12.39 -14.44
C CYS A 179 5.57 -12.83 -15.43
N HIS A 180 6.57 -13.56 -14.96
CA HIS A 180 7.46 -14.27 -15.84
C HIS A 180 6.69 -15.47 -16.39
N SER A 181 6.45 -15.51 -17.69
CA SER A 181 5.98 -16.72 -18.34
C SER A 181 7.01 -17.81 -18.08
N ALA A 182 6.64 -18.83 -17.31
CA ALA A 182 7.35 -20.10 -17.38
C ALA A 182 7.17 -20.61 -18.82
N GLY A 183 8.24 -20.52 -19.61
CA GLY A 183 8.32 -21.12 -20.93
C GLY A 183 8.37 -22.64 -20.85
#